data_AF-A0A1H7Z7U9-F1
#
_entry.id   AF-A0A1H7Z7U9-F1
#
_cell.length_a   1.000
_cell.length_b   1.000
_cell.length_c   1.000
_cell.angle_alpha   90.00
_cell.angle_beta   90.00
_cell.angle_gamma   90.00
#
_symmetry.space_group_name_H-M   'P 1'
#
loop_
_entity.id
_entity.type
_entity.pdbx_description
1 polymer ?
#
loop_
_entity_poly.entity_id
_entity_poly.type
_entity_poly.pdbx_seq_one_letter_code
_entity_poly.pdbx_strand_id
1 'polypeptide(L)'
;MNAKAGVDYVAILEAYNRETDFLSKMPDQRGMPIWDKMQVVDTEQATGLMIPLSHDNETMSSVLFATLDDKNSVTGVKDYDNTMLKDIVYNEGIDIKLREKMFFTFMYIDNKTFGTKLFTNAPEGILDEMKFDKENGRILIKDFEEPKPVHSESSKILFFESCGLSWSCKNHETWSKCDHCPACYSTSCNTIMVYIPDESFPGSPGSPGGGGGGGGGGTPGSGTPPKDPCTLSTDVFYRLAPGCNGGGVDPGIELDDPCEKTKALLNNPEVQTKLDSLKNKSLSKGEIGFKTKKDGTVTGYISGGKHEVNLGVKTGYQGGYHNHTPTGISMHSPPDIDNNLLAFARAQPAGEHKNAYFGMIVKKACTGCPSGYKIHHYIIRFDGEYSDALTSFSQLDLDNFNIDYQNREFDMTNPTGAYGTTYIDSTGKITDEGLEKLFFDTLKAMNLSNKILLQRVEEDGTINNITINSAGTHTTPIPCP
;
A
#
# COMPACT_ATOMS: atom_id res chain seq x y z
N MET A 1 5.58 14.40 -16.76
CA MET A 1 6.85 14.79 -17.45
C MET A 1 7.22 13.73 -18.49
N ASN A 2 7.84 14.11 -19.61
CA ASN A 2 8.18 13.17 -20.67
C ASN A 2 9.68 12.90 -20.66
N ALA A 3 10.09 11.70 -20.26
CA ALA A 3 11.43 11.20 -20.52
C ALA A 3 11.76 11.32 -22.01
N LYS A 4 13.00 11.69 -22.34
CA LYS A 4 13.51 11.61 -23.72
C LYS A 4 13.26 10.21 -24.27
N ALA A 5 12.43 10.12 -25.32
CA ALA A 5 12.04 8.84 -25.89
C ALA A 5 13.28 8.04 -26.33
N GLY A 6 13.37 6.79 -25.86
CA GLY A 6 14.45 5.86 -26.22
C GLY A 6 15.75 6.02 -25.43
N VAL A 7 15.79 6.84 -24.38
CA VAL A 7 16.94 6.93 -23.47
C VAL A 7 16.80 5.91 -22.34
N ASP A 8 17.80 5.03 -22.19
CA ASP A 8 17.91 4.10 -21.07
C ASP A 8 18.80 4.70 -19.98
N TYR A 9 18.18 5.45 -19.07
CA TYR A 9 18.88 6.11 -17.97
C TYR A 9 19.53 5.12 -16.99
N VAL A 10 18.97 3.91 -16.85
CA VAL A 10 19.54 2.87 -15.98
C VAL A 10 20.87 2.41 -16.56
N ALA A 11 20.91 2.07 -17.85
CA ALA A 11 22.14 1.69 -18.53
C ALA A 11 23.23 2.78 -18.48
N ILE A 12 22.84 4.06 -18.57
CA ILE A 12 23.76 5.20 -18.44
C ILE A 12 24.38 5.26 -17.04
N LEU A 13 23.56 5.17 -15.99
CA LEU A 13 24.05 5.21 -14.61
C LEU A 13 24.87 3.98 -14.24
N GLU A 14 24.53 2.81 -14.76
CA GLU A 14 25.34 1.60 -14.60
C GLU A 14 26.71 1.75 -15.27
N ALA A 15 26.76 2.32 -16.48
CA ALA A 15 28.02 2.60 -17.17
C ALA A 15 28.88 3.58 -16.38
N TYR A 16 28.28 4.68 -15.92
CA TYR A 16 28.96 5.65 -15.07
C TYR A 16 29.47 5.02 -13.77
N ASN A 17 28.67 4.17 -13.11
CA ASN A 17 29.11 3.46 -11.91
C ASN A 17 30.28 2.52 -12.16
N ARG A 18 30.33 1.81 -13.29
CA ARG A 18 31.49 0.96 -13.64
C ARG A 18 32.78 1.77 -13.75
N GLU A 19 32.70 3.04 -14.13
CA GLU A 19 33.86 3.92 -14.28
C GLU A 19 34.25 4.61 -12.97
N THR A 20 33.27 5.06 -12.18
CA THR A 20 33.54 5.91 -11.00
C THR A 20 33.39 5.20 -9.67
N ASP A 21 32.74 4.03 -9.65
CA ASP A 21 32.32 3.30 -8.45
C ASP A 21 31.65 4.23 -7.44
N PHE A 22 30.59 4.93 -7.88
CA PHE A 22 29.93 5.92 -7.02
C PHE A 22 28.96 5.27 -6.04
N LEU A 23 28.36 4.12 -6.39
CA LEU A 23 27.42 3.41 -5.53
C LEU A 23 28.09 2.98 -4.22
N SER A 24 29.35 2.55 -4.25
CA SER A 24 30.11 2.16 -3.04
C SER A 24 30.43 3.34 -2.10
N LYS A 25 30.23 4.58 -2.57
CA LYS A 25 30.54 5.82 -1.85
C LYS A 25 29.28 6.53 -1.34
N MET A 26 28.09 6.01 -1.63
CA MET A 26 26.83 6.59 -1.15
C MET A 26 26.71 6.43 0.37
N PRO A 27 26.14 7.41 1.09
CA PRO A 27 25.87 7.24 2.51
C PRO A 27 24.88 6.10 2.78
N ASP A 28 23.84 5.94 1.93
CA ASP A 28 22.98 4.76 2.00
C ASP A 28 23.60 3.58 1.25
N GLN A 29 24.02 2.57 2.01
CA GLN A 29 24.53 1.29 1.50
C GLN A 29 23.51 0.14 1.62
N ARG A 30 22.30 0.42 2.12
CA ARG A 30 21.23 -0.58 2.30
C ARG A 30 20.13 -0.45 1.25
N GLY A 31 19.86 0.78 0.82
CA GLY A 31 18.81 1.10 -0.13
C GLY A 31 19.08 0.52 -1.51
N MET A 32 18.08 -0.15 -2.07
CA MET A 32 18.04 -0.56 -3.46
C MET A 32 17.22 0.46 -4.26
N PRO A 33 17.67 0.85 -5.46
CA PRO A 33 16.95 1.80 -6.30
C PRO A 33 15.63 1.21 -6.82
N ILE A 34 14.55 1.97 -6.74
CA ILE A 34 13.23 1.61 -7.29
C ILE A 34 13.08 2.27 -8.67
N TRP A 35 13.66 1.63 -9.69
CA TRP A 35 13.82 2.21 -11.03
C TRP A 35 12.51 2.60 -11.71
N ASP A 36 11.43 1.85 -11.53
CA ASP A 36 10.11 2.14 -12.10
C ASP A 36 9.41 3.35 -11.46
N LYS A 37 9.93 3.83 -10.34
CA LYS A 37 9.46 5.03 -9.62
C LYS A 37 10.39 6.24 -9.80
N MET A 38 11.47 6.09 -10.56
CA MET A 38 12.39 7.19 -10.89
C MET A 38 11.62 8.35 -11.55
N GLN A 39 11.86 9.55 -11.03
CA GLN A 39 11.31 10.78 -11.59
C GLN A 39 12.33 11.40 -12.54
N VAL A 40 11.90 11.68 -13.76
CA VAL A 40 12.75 12.26 -14.82
C VAL A 40 12.28 13.67 -15.14
N VAL A 41 13.21 14.62 -15.10
CA VAL A 41 12.98 16.04 -15.36
C VAL A 41 13.88 16.48 -16.50
N ASP A 42 13.31 16.61 -17.69
CA ASP A 42 14.04 17.06 -18.86
C ASP A 42 13.91 18.59 -19.04
N THR A 43 15.04 19.24 -19.34
CA THR A 43 15.12 20.63 -19.79
C THR A 43 15.83 20.69 -21.14
N GLU A 44 15.93 21.88 -21.74
CA GLU A 44 16.67 22.05 -22.99
C GLU A 44 18.17 21.71 -22.87
N GLN A 45 18.75 21.86 -21.68
CA GLN A 45 20.21 21.79 -21.47
C GLN A 45 20.65 20.59 -20.63
N ALA A 46 19.75 20.03 -19.81
CA ALA A 46 20.08 18.96 -18.89
C ALA A 46 18.86 18.09 -18.55
N THR A 47 19.12 16.88 -18.09
CA THR A 47 18.15 15.95 -17.52
C THR A 47 18.47 15.70 -16.06
N GLY A 48 17.49 15.85 -15.18
CA GLY A 48 17.56 15.49 -13.77
C GLY A 48 16.84 14.19 -13.49
N LEU A 49 17.47 13.33 -12.70
CA LEU A 49 16.91 12.08 -12.21
C LEU A 49 16.80 12.13 -10.70
N MET A 50 15.66 11.70 -10.17
CA MET A 50 15.45 11.45 -8.74
C MET A 50 15.04 10.00 -8.57
N ILE A 51 15.92 9.21 -7.98
CA ILE A 51 15.78 7.77 -7.87
C ILE A 51 15.52 7.45 -6.40
N PRO A 52 14.29 7.05 -6.03
CA PRO A 52 14.01 6.62 -4.66
C PRO A 52 14.75 5.32 -4.37
N LEU A 53 15.36 5.25 -3.19
CA LEU A 53 15.98 4.04 -2.66
C LEU A 53 15.17 3.53 -1.46
N SER A 54 15.10 2.21 -1.34
CA SER A 54 14.42 1.54 -0.23
C SER A 54 15.09 0.21 0.11
N HIS A 55 15.09 -0.15 1.39
CA HIS A 55 15.61 -1.43 1.87
C HIS A 55 14.51 -2.41 2.30
N ASP A 56 13.28 -1.93 2.44
CA ASP A 56 12.10 -2.69 2.87
C ASP A 56 10.95 -2.66 1.84
N ASN A 57 11.09 -1.87 0.77
CA ASN A 57 10.07 -1.60 -0.25
C ASN A 57 8.78 -0.97 0.30
N GLU A 58 8.83 -0.41 1.50
CA GLU A 58 7.73 0.29 2.17
C GLU A 58 8.10 1.74 2.47
N THR A 59 9.35 1.99 2.84
CA THR A 59 9.86 3.28 3.27
C THR A 59 11.02 3.76 2.41
N MET A 60 11.12 5.07 2.24
CA MET A 60 12.24 5.68 1.51
C MET A 60 13.45 5.78 2.44
N SER A 61 14.54 5.09 2.10
CA SER A 61 15.79 5.18 2.87
C SER A 61 16.65 6.37 2.45
N SER A 62 16.63 6.69 1.16
CA SER A 62 17.38 7.79 0.56
C SER A 62 16.83 8.18 -0.82
N VAL A 63 17.34 9.28 -1.38
CA VAL A 63 17.10 9.68 -2.77
C VAL A 63 18.44 9.91 -3.46
N LEU A 64 18.68 9.14 -4.53
CA LEU A 64 19.81 9.34 -5.42
C LEU A 64 19.43 10.34 -6.51
N PHE A 65 20.09 11.48 -6.52
CA PHE A 65 19.99 12.47 -7.58
C PHE A 65 21.10 12.25 -8.60
N ALA A 66 20.76 12.35 -9.89
CA ALA A 66 21.72 12.41 -10.96
C ALA A 66 21.36 13.51 -11.95
N THR A 67 22.37 14.14 -12.55
CA THR A 67 22.19 15.09 -13.65
C THR A 67 22.94 14.62 -14.87
N LEU A 68 22.35 14.82 -16.03
CA LEU A 68 22.92 14.51 -17.34
C LEU A 68 22.86 15.76 -18.21
N ASP A 69 23.85 15.94 -19.09
CA ASP A 69 23.83 16.99 -20.11
C ASP A 69 22.90 16.66 -21.30
N ASP A 70 22.90 17.53 -22.30
CA ASP A 70 22.13 17.37 -23.55
C ASP A 70 22.54 16.11 -24.36
N LYS A 71 23.75 15.58 -24.13
CA LYS A 71 24.31 14.36 -24.73
C LYS A 71 24.12 13.12 -23.85
N ASN A 72 23.33 13.23 -22.79
CA ASN A 72 23.10 12.17 -21.81
C ASN A 72 24.39 11.69 -21.11
N SER A 73 25.40 12.55 -20.97
CA SER A 73 26.59 12.27 -20.15
C SER A 73 26.31 12.69 -18.70
N VAL A 74 26.63 11.83 -17.74
CA VAL A 74 26.42 12.13 -16.31
C VAL A 74 27.33 13.28 -15.88
N THR A 75 26.73 14.38 -15.45
CA THR A 75 27.43 15.59 -14.96
C THR A 75 27.56 15.62 -13.45
N GLY A 76 26.82 14.78 -12.74
CA GLY A 76 26.96 14.61 -11.30
C GLY A 76 25.99 13.58 -10.73
N VAL A 77 26.34 13.04 -9.56
CA VAL A 77 25.50 12.14 -8.75
C VAL A 77 25.63 12.52 -7.28
N LYS A 78 24.52 12.47 -6.53
CA LYS A 78 24.52 12.69 -5.09
C LYS A 78 23.37 11.94 -4.45
N ASP A 79 23.70 11.16 -3.43
CA ASP A 79 22.72 10.48 -2.58
C ASP A 79 22.51 11.27 -1.29
N TYR A 80 21.24 11.42 -0.91
CA TYR A 80 20.81 12.01 0.36
C TYR A 80 20.01 10.97 1.12
N ASP A 81 20.56 10.48 2.22
CA ASP A 81 19.81 9.64 3.16
C ASP A 81 18.98 10.51 4.12
N ASN A 82 18.14 9.84 4.91
CA ASN A 82 17.29 10.54 5.87
C ASN A 82 18.07 11.22 7.01
N THR A 83 19.32 10.79 7.29
CA THR A 83 20.19 11.47 8.28
C THR A 83 20.64 12.81 7.73
N MET A 84 21.14 12.85 6.50
CA MET A 84 21.53 14.08 5.81
C MET A 84 20.32 15.00 5.63
N LEU A 85 19.16 14.47 5.23
CA LEU A 85 17.94 15.28 5.14
C LEU A 85 17.63 15.92 6.49
N LYS A 86 17.66 15.15 7.57
CA LYS A 86 17.39 15.66 8.92
C LYS A 86 18.37 16.77 9.31
N ASP A 87 19.66 16.54 9.09
CA ASP A 87 20.70 17.53 9.39
C ASP A 87 20.51 18.82 8.57
N ILE A 88 20.08 18.71 7.31
CA ILE A 88 19.72 19.88 6.50
C ILE A 88 18.50 20.58 7.07
N VAL A 89 17.41 19.83 7.27
CA VAL A 89 16.10 20.36 7.64
C VAL A 89 16.13 21.03 9.01
N TYR A 90 16.93 20.58 9.97
CA TYR A 90 17.01 21.19 11.31
C TYR A 90 18.15 22.18 11.52
N ASN A 91 19.06 22.35 10.55
CA ASN A 91 20.18 23.29 10.70
C ASN A 91 19.78 24.71 10.31
N GLU A 92 19.60 25.57 11.33
CA GLU A 92 19.24 26.99 11.17
C GLU A 92 20.30 27.84 10.45
N GLY A 93 21.53 27.34 10.30
CA GLY A 93 22.58 27.98 9.50
C GLY A 93 22.39 27.80 7.99
N ILE A 94 21.49 26.92 7.56
CA ILE A 94 21.14 26.72 6.14
C ILE A 94 19.96 27.62 5.79
N ASP A 95 20.03 28.24 4.61
CA ASP A 95 18.95 29.06 4.07
C ASP A 95 17.60 28.33 4.13
N ILE A 96 16.58 29.03 4.65
CA ILE A 96 15.26 28.44 4.91
C ILE A 96 14.61 27.88 3.64
N LYS A 97 14.82 28.52 2.48
CA LYS A 97 14.27 28.04 1.21
C LYS A 97 14.96 26.78 0.75
N LEU A 98 16.27 26.62 1.01
CA LEU A 98 16.97 25.37 0.71
C LEU A 98 16.45 24.22 1.59
N ARG A 99 16.25 24.48 2.90
CA ARG A 99 15.68 23.49 3.83
C ARG A 99 14.29 23.05 3.41
N GLU A 100 13.45 24.03 3.06
CA GLU A 100 12.08 23.81 2.54
C GLU A 100 12.07 22.97 1.26
N LYS A 101 12.86 23.36 0.25
CA LYS A 101 12.94 22.63 -1.02
C LYS A 101 13.42 21.20 -0.83
N MET A 102 14.42 20.96 0.03
CA MET A 102 14.91 19.61 0.31
C MET A 102 13.84 18.77 1.01
N PHE A 103 13.17 19.33 2.02
CA PHE A 103 12.10 18.62 2.73
C PHE A 103 10.93 18.28 1.82
N PHE A 104 10.48 19.25 1.02
CA PHE A 104 9.39 19.07 0.06
C PHE A 104 9.75 18.08 -1.05
N THR A 105 11.00 18.08 -1.51
CA THR A 105 11.50 17.08 -2.48
C THR A 105 11.36 15.67 -1.93
N PHE A 106 11.73 15.43 -0.67
CA PHE A 106 11.56 14.11 -0.06
C PHE A 106 10.10 13.73 0.09
N MET A 107 9.23 14.63 0.56
CA MET A 107 7.79 14.37 0.65
C MET A 107 7.19 14.04 -0.73
N TYR A 108 7.60 14.75 -1.78
CA TYR A 108 7.17 14.51 -3.16
C TYR A 108 7.60 13.13 -3.67
N ILE A 109 8.88 12.78 -3.56
CA ILE A 109 9.38 11.49 -4.03
C ILE A 109 8.77 10.34 -3.23
N ASP A 110 8.64 10.51 -1.92
CA ASP A 110 8.00 9.55 -1.05
C ASP A 110 6.54 9.29 -1.48
N ASN A 111 5.76 10.36 -1.71
CA ASN A 111 4.40 10.26 -2.22
C ASN A 111 4.32 9.55 -3.59
N LYS A 112 5.16 9.93 -4.56
CA LYS A 112 5.15 9.31 -5.89
C LYS A 112 5.60 7.84 -5.87
N THR A 113 6.38 7.45 -4.88
CA THR A 113 6.92 6.08 -4.74
C THR A 113 5.97 5.18 -3.98
N PHE A 114 5.52 5.63 -2.79
CA PHE A 114 4.80 4.81 -1.81
C PHE A 114 3.37 5.28 -1.53
N GLY A 115 2.93 6.39 -2.13
CA GLY A 115 1.59 6.93 -1.89
C GLY A 115 1.43 7.64 -0.54
N THR A 116 2.52 7.92 0.18
CA THR A 116 2.47 8.61 1.48
C THR A 116 1.83 9.98 1.35
N LYS A 117 0.80 10.23 2.15
CA LYS A 117 0.06 11.51 2.16
C LYS A 117 0.27 12.30 3.43
N LEU A 118 0.54 11.63 4.56
CA LEU A 118 0.66 12.29 5.85
C LEU A 118 2.12 12.27 6.30
N PHE A 119 2.66 13.47 6.51
CA PHE A 119 4.03 13.70 6.94
C PHE A 119 4.02 14.38 8.31
N THR A 120 5.14 14.31 9.02
CA THR A 120 5.30 14.87 10.36
C THR A 120 6.69 15.49 10.56
N ASN A 121 6.92 16.08 11.74
CA ASN A 121 8.19 16.65 12.18
C ASN A 121 8.70 17.79 11.28
N ALA A 122 7.83 18.44 10.50
CA ALA A 122 8.17 19.66 9.79
C ALA A 122 8.57 20.77 10.80
N PRO A 123 9.78 21.34 10.70
CA PRO A 123 10.17 22.45 11.58
C PRO A 123 9.28 23.68 11.37
N GLU A 124 9.07 24.43 12.45
CA GLU A 124 8.33 25.69 12.36
C GLU A 124 9.03 26.66 11.41
N GLY A 125 8.28 27.33 10.53
CA GLY A 125 8.80 28.28 9.55
C GLY A 125 9.18 27.68 8.19
N ILE A 126 9.44 26.37 8.09
CA ILE A 126 9.94 25.79 6.82
C ILE A 126 8.84 25.67 5.77
N LEU A 127 7.60 25.42 6.17
CA LEU A 127 6.47 25.24 5.26
C LEU A 127 5.46 26.37 5.45
N ASP A 128 5.90 27.63 5.53
CA ASP A 128 5.02 28.76 5.88
C ASP A 128 3.85 28.98 4.89
N GLU A 129 4.02 28.58 3.63
CA GLU A 129 2.95 28.62 2.63
C GLU A 129 1.95 27.46 2.79
N MET A 130 2.30 26.43 3.56
CA MET A 130 1.44 25.30 3.87
C MET A 130 0.92 25.43 5.30
N LYS A 131 -0.37 25.21 5.48
CA LYS A 131 -0.93 25.12 6.82
C LYS A 131 -0.69 23.72 7.37
N PHE A 132 0.01 23.60 8.49
CA PHE A 132 0.30 22.34 9.16
C PHE A 132 0.03 22.43 10.67
N ASP A 133 -0.05 21.26 11.33
CA ASP A 133 -0.13 21.15 12.78
C ASP A 133 1.18 21.63 13.42
N LYS A 134 1.15 22.72 14.18
CA LYS A 134 2.33 23.29 14.82
C LYS A 134 2.86 22.46 15.99
N GLU A 135 2.05 21.59 16.59
CA GLU A 135 2.46 20.80 17.76
C GLU A 135 3.48 19.74 17.36
N ASN A 136 3.22 19.02 16.27
CA ASN A 136 4.06 17.91 15.81
C ASN A 136 4.63 18.11 14.40
N GLY A 137 4.31 19.22 13.72
CA GLY A 137 4.73 19.44 12.33
C GLY A 137 3.97 18.55 11.33
N ARG A 138 2.73 18.14 11.62
CA ARG A 138 1.96 17.21 10.76
C ARG A 138 1.30 17.92 9.58
N ILE A 139 1.46 17.36 8.40
CA ILE A 139 0.87 17.87 7.15
C ILE A 139 0.30 16.71 6.32
N LEU A 140 -0.95 16.86 5.87
CA LEU A 140 -1.59 15.94 4.93
C LEU A 140 -1.57 16.56 3.53
N ILE A 141 -0.80 15.96 2.61
CA ILE A 141 -0.75 16.30 1.19
C ILE A 141 -1.51 15.21 0.44
N LYS A 142 -2.69 15.54 -0.09
CA LYS A 142 -3.58 14.54 -0.69
C LYS A 142 -3.00 13.99 -1.99
N ASP A 143 -2.52 14.89 -2.83
CA ASP A 143 -1.93 14.62 -4.14
C ASP A 143 -0.94 15.74 -4.49
N PHE A 144 0.11 15.40 -5.24
CA PHE A 144 1.01 16.34 -5.89
C PHE A 144 0.67 16.43 -7.38
N GLU A 145 0.41 17.65 -7.86
CA GLU A 145 0.29 17.95 -9.28
C GLU A 145 1.56 17.53 -10.03
N GLU A 146 1.38 17.18 -11.30
CA GLU A 146 2.50 16.95 -12.21
C GLU A 146 3.41 18.19 -12.22
N PRO A 147 4.72 18.01 -11.98
CA PRO A 147 5.69 19.08 -12.05
C PRO A 147 5.60 19.95 -13.30
N LYS A 148 5.68 21.26 -13.08
CA LYS A 148 5.86 22.25 -14.14
C LYS A 148 7.33 22.69 -14.13
N PRO A 149 8.06 22.59 -15.25
CA PRO A 149 9.45 23.05 -15.30
C PRO A 149 9.48 24.56 -15.08
N VAL A 150 10.36 25.02 -14.18
CA VAL A 150 10.46 26.44 -13.81
C VAL A 150 11.74 27.04 -14.37
N HIS A 151 12.89 26.44 -14.08
CA HIS A 151 14.18 26.99 -14.49
C HIS A 151 15.33 25.98 -14.31
N SER A 152 16.38 26.09 -15.14
CA SER A 152 17.69 25.47 -14.93
C SER A 152 18.69 26.60 -14.64
N GLU A 153 19.33 26.57 -13.48
CA GLU A 153 20.40 27.51 -13.16
C GLU A 153 21.75 27.03 -13.71
N SER A 154 21.94 25.71 -13.84
CA SER A 154 23.11 25.07 -14.44
C SER A 154 22.83 23.61 -14.80
N SER A 155 23.79 22.91 -15.44
CA SER A 155 23.69 21.47 -15.68
C SER A 155 23.66 20.62 -14.41
N LYS A 156 23.87 21.21 -13.22
CA LYS A 156 23.95 20.49 -11.94
C LYS A 156 22.79 20.80 -10.99
N ILE A 157 21.98 21.81 -11.30
CA ILE A 157 20.84 22.21 -10.47
C ILE A 157 19.62 22.44 -11.35
N LEU A 158 18.58 21.66 -11.11
CA LEU A 158 17.29 21.79 -11.78
C LEU A 158 16.19 22.05 -10.77
N PHE A 159 15.33 23.03 -11.09
CA PHE A 159 14.19 23.41 -10.28
C PHE A 159 12.90 23.22 -11.07
N PHE A 160 11.92 22.62 -10.42
CA PHE A 160 10.58 22.49 -10.95
C PHE A 160 9.56 22.70 -9.84
N GLU A 161 8.39 23.20 -10.20
CA GLU A 161 7.33 23.49 -9.26
C GLU A 161 6.33 22.34 -9.27
N SER A 162 5.94 21.89 -8.09
CA SER A 162 4.79 20.99 -7.92
C SER A 162 3.88 21.57 -6.85
N CYS A 163 2.57 21.48 -7.11
CA CYS A 163 1.56 21.96 -6.20
C CYS A 163 0.93 20.78 -5.47
N GLY A 164 0.86 20.88 -4.14
CA GLY A 164 0.16 19.93 -3.30
C GLY A 164 -1.17 20.52 -2.83
N LEU A 165 -2.21 19.70 -2.77
CA LEU A 165 -3.41 20.00 -2.00
C LEU A 165 -3.16 19.62 -0.55
N SER A 166 -2.91 20.62 0.29
CA SER A 166 -2.71 20.45 1.73
C SER A 166 -4.03 20.69 2.48
N TRP A 167 -4.28 19.84 3.46
CA TRP A 167 -5.36 20.05 4.42
C TRP A 167 -4.86 20.83 5.63
N SER A 168 -5.74 21.64 6.20
CA SER A 168 -5.47 22.36 7.44
C SER A 168 -6.65 22.29 8.40
N CYS A 169 -6.40 21.98 9.66
CA CYS A 169 -7.45 22.10 10.67
C CYS A 169 -7.68 23.55 11.03
N LYS A 170 -8.95 23.90 11.21
CA LYS A 170 -9.34 25.18 11.79
C LYS A 170 -8.72 25.28 13.19
N ASN A 171 -8.16 26.44 13.53
CA ASN A 171 -7.56 26.74 14.84
C ASN A 171 -6.35 25.86 15.26
N HIS A 172 -5.66 25.21 14.31
CA HIS A 172 -4.52 24.33 14.62
C HIS A 172 -4.88 23.18 15.59
N GLU A 173 -6.13 22.71 15.55
CA GLU A 173 -6.50 21.55 16.37
C GLU A 173 -5.83 20.27 15.87
N THR A 174 -5.67 19.31 16.78
CA THR A 174 -5.17 17.97 16.47
C THR A 174 -5.99 17.33 15.35
N TRP A 175 -5.35 16.54 14.49
CA TRP A 175 -6.00 15.87 13.36
C TRP A 175 -7.31 15.15 13.72
N SER A 176 -7.40 14.62 14.95
CA SER A 176 -8.59 13.93 15.45
C SER A 176 -9.82 14.79 15.67
N LYS A 177 -9.65 16.10 15.59
CA LYS A 177 -10.68 17.13 15.74
C LYS A 177 -10.82 17.97 14.47
N CYS A 178 -10.22 17.54 13.37
CA CYS A 178 -10.30 18.27 12.11
C CYS A 178 -11.71 18.14 11.52
N ASP A 179 -12.36 19.27 11.25
CA ASP A 179 -13.73 19.28 10.69
C ASP A 179 -13.80 18.83 9.21
N HIS A 180 -12.69 18.40 8.61
CA HIS A 180 -12.54 17.99 7.20
C HIS A 180 -13.36 18.86 6.22
N CYS A 181 -13.36 20.18 6.44
CA CYS A 181 -14.24 21.09 5.72
C CYS A 181 -13.75 21.35 4.28
N PRO A 182 -14.62 21.51 3.27
CA PRO A 182 -14.21 21.89 1.91
C PRO A 182 -13.46 23.24 1.83
N ALA A 183 -13.63 24.13 2.82
CA ALA A 183 -12.89 25.38 2.93
C ALA A 183 -11.52 25.25 3.63
N CYS A 184 -11.15 24.04 4.06
CA CYS A 184 -9.95 23.73 4.85
C CYS A 184 -8.78 23.26 3.96
N TYR A 185 -8.98 23.24 2.64
CA TYR A 185 -7.94 22.93 1.66
C TYR A 185 -7.19 24.20 1.25
N SER A 186 -5.87 24.07 1.13
CA SER A 186 -5.01 25.03 0.44
C SER A 186 -4.24 24.33 -0.65
N THR A 187 -4.22 24.92 -1.84
CA THR A 187 -3.22 24.57 -2.84
C THR A 187 -1.96 25.37 -2.53
N SER A 188 -0.86 24.68 -2.30
CA SER A 188 0.45 25.28 -2.07
C SER A 188 1.43 24.72 -3.08
N CYS A 189 2.10 25.59 -3.82
CA CYS A 189 3.09 25.22 -4.81
C CYS A 189 4.48 25.41 -4.22
N ASN A 190 5.34 24.40 -4.36
CA ASN A 190 6.70 24.49 -3.87
C ASN A 190 7.68 23.98 -4.91
N THR A 191 8.92 24.43 -4.78
CA THR A 191 9.98 24.06 -5.70
C THR A 191 10.62 22.74 -5.25
N ILE A 192 10.61 21.76 -6.14
CA ILE A 192 11.38 20.53 -6.01
C ILE A 192 12.72 20.73 -6.70
N MET A 193 13.77 20.16 -6.13
CA MET A 193 15.13 20.38 -6.57
C MET A 193 15.84 19.07 -6.88
N VAL A 194 16.46 19.01 -8.07
CA VAL A 194 17.54 18.06 -8.34
C VAL A 194 18.83 18.79 -8.04
N TYR A 195 19.42 18.51 -6.88
CA TYR A 195 20.55 19.26 -6.35
C TYR A 195 21.82 18.41 -6.32
N ILE A 196 22.85 18.84 -7.04
CA ILE A 196 24.17 18.24 -6.98
C ILE A 196 25.19 19.34 -6.70
N PRO A 197 25.54 19.59 -5.43
CA PRO A 197 26.46 20.66 -5.09
C PRO A 197 27.86 20.39 -5.64
N ASP A 198 28.53 21.45 -6.10
CA ASP A 198 29.94 21.42 -6.53
C ASP A 198 30.94 21.46 -5.38
N GLU A 199 30.49 21.86 -4.19
CA GLU A 199 31.33 22.00 -3.01
C GLU A 199 30.79 21.16 -1.84
N SER A 200 31.68 20.85 -0.90
CA SER A 200 31.30 20.26 0.40
C SER A 200 30.25 21.16 1.05
N PHE A 201 29.06 20.59 1.22
CA PHE A 201 27.89 21.25 1.83
C PHE A 201 28.30 22.05 3.08
N PRO A 202 27.86 23.31 3.25
CA PRO A 202 28.26 24.13 4.39
C PRO A 202 27.79 23.46 5.67
N GLY A 203 28.75 22.94 6.45
CA GLY A 203 28.50 22.25 7.71
C GLY A 203 28.75 20.74 7.73
N SER A 204 29.22 20.11 6.64
CA SER A 204 29.58 18.69 6.70
C SER A 204 30.85 18.48 7.57
N PRO A 205 30.77 17.77 8.71
CA PRO A 205 31.92 17.57 9.58
C PRO A 205 32.79 16.44 9.00
N GLY A 206 33.77 16.76 8.15
CA GLY A 206 34.61 15.70 7.59
C GLY A 206 35.72 16.11 6.63
N SER A 207 36.77 16.78 7.14
CA SER A 207 38.14 16.45 6.72
C SER A 207 39.14 16.82 7.81
N PRO A 208 40.10 15.95 8.16
CA PRO A 208 41.04 16.15 9.27
C PRO A 208 42.16 17.12 8.85
N GLY A 209 41.84 18.41 8.80
CA GLY A 209 42.81 19.49 8.71
C GLY A 209 43.12 20.03 10.11
N GLY A 210 44.30 19.73 10.63
CA GLY A 210 44.75 20.22 11.93
C GLY A 210 44.77 21.75 12.01
N GLY A 211 44.21 22.29 13.08
CA GLY A 211 44.25 23.72 13.39
C GLY A 211 43.32 24.05 14.54
N GLY A 212 43.88 24.12 15.75
CA GLY A 212 43.14 24.40 16.97
C GLY A 212 42.47 25.79 16.95
N GLY A 213 41.28 25.84 17.52
CA GLY A 213 40.55 27.06 17.81
C GLY A 213 39.28 26.72 18.56
N GLY A 214 39.32 26.83 19.89
CA GLY A 214 38.15 26.64 20.74
C GLY A 214 37.05 27.65 20.38
N GLY A 215 35.86 27.14 20.10
CA GLY A 215 34.64 27.91 19.89
C GLY A 215 33.49 27.18 20.57
N GLY A 216 32.80 27.88 21.47
CA GLY A 216 31.86 27.32 22.45
C GLY A 216 30.72 26.51 21.83
N GLY A 217 30.31 25.48 22.56
CA GLY A 217 29.09 24.73 22.31
C GLY A 217 27.88 25.67 22.37
N GLY A 218 27.40 26.07 21.20
CA GLY A 218 26.04 26.59 21.04
C GLY A 218 25.08 25.48 21.41
N THR A 219 24.31 25.71 22.47
CA THR A 219 23.13 24.91 22.82
C THR A 219 22.20 24.87 21.60
N PRO A 220 21.56 23.73 21.24
CA PRO A 220 20.63 23.69 20.12
C PRO A 220 19.56 24.75 20.33
N GLY A 221 19.46 25.67 19.38
CA GLY A 221 18.45 26.73 19.37
C GLY A 221 17.05 26.16 19.43
N SER A 222 16.13 26.97 19.97
CA SER A 222 14.74 26.72 20.32
C SER A 222 13.78 26.37 19.17
N GLY A 223 14.25 25.79 18.07
CA GLY A 223 13.50 25.61 16.82
C GLY A 223 13.15 24.16 16.45
N THR A 224 13.60 23.16 17.21
CA THR A 224 13.16 21.77 17.00
C THR A 224 11.77 21.57 17.61
N PRO A 225 10.70 21.35 16.82
CA PRO A 225 9.42 20.93 17.36
C PRO A 225 9.59 19.67 18.23
N PRO A 226 8.73 19.47 19.23
CA PRO A 226 8.67 18.21 19.95
C PRO A 226 8.62 17.06 18.95
N LYS A 227 9.49 16.06 19.13
CA LYS A 227 9.48 14.87 18.28
C LYS A 227 8.09 14.24 18.36
N ASP A 228 7.44 14.09 17.20
CA ASP A 228 6.14 13.46 17.14
C ASP A 228 6.24 12.04 17.73
N PRO A 229 5.45 11.70 18.78
CA PRO A 229 5.49 10.38 19.41
C PRO A 229 5.08 9.26 18.44
N CYS A 230 4.43 9.61 17.34
CA CYS A 230 4.00 8.71 16.27
C CYS A 230 4.96 8.64 15.09
N THR A 231 6.19 9.15 15.20
CA THR A 231 7.17 9.03 14.10
C THR A 231 7.46 7.55 13.82
N LEU A 232 7.38 7.12 12.56
CA LEU A 232 7.53 5.72 12.12
C LEU A 232 8.83 5.08 12.65
N SER A 233 9.95 5.78 12.51
CA SER A 233 11.24 5.34 13.00
C SER A 233 12.19 6.52 13.19
N THR A 234 13.33 6.27 13.82
CA THR A 234 14.45 7.23 13.80
C THR A 234 15.02 7.42 12.40
N ASP A 235 14.87 6.41 11.54
CA ASP A 235 15.49 6.35 10.22
C ASP A 235 14.65 7.10 9.17
N VAL A 236 13.33 7.26 9.36
CA VAL A 236 12.45 8.02 8.44
C VAL A 236 11.66 9.04 9.24
N PHE A 237 12.36 10.09 9.68
CA PHE A 237 11.84 11.00 10.71
C PHE A 237 10.60 11.79 10.29
N TYR A 238 10.29 11.89 9.00
CA TYR A 238 9.17 12.70 8.50
C TYR A 238 7.90 11.88 8.21
N ARG A 239 7.92 10.57 8.47
CA ARG A 239 6.74 9.69 8.35
C ARG A 239 6.11 9.39 9.70
N LEU A 240 4.81 9.19 9.68
CA LEU A 240 4.06 8.64 10.80
C LEU A 240 4.03 7.11 10.76
N ALA A 241 3.98 6.50 11.93
CA ALA A 241 3.71 5.09 12.11
C ALA A 241 2.26 4.76 11.67
N PRO A 242 2.00 3.58 11.08
CA PRO A 242 0.66 3.11 10.82
C PRO A 242 -0.25 3.22 12.05
N GLY A 243 -1.49 3.68 11.87
CA GLY A 243 -2.48 3.82 12.95
C GLY A 243 -2.42 5.12 13.75
N CYS A 244 -1.46 6.01 13.49
CA CYS A 244 -1.32 7.29 14.21
C CYS A 244 -2.12 8.47 13.63
N ASN A 245 -3.07 8.20 12.73
CA ASN A 245 -3.78 9.22 11.95
C ASN A 245 -4.84 10.02 12.70
N GLY A 246 -5.14 9.72 13.97
CA GLY A 246 -6.01 10.51 14.83
C GLY A 246 -7.29 11.03 14.14
N GLY A 247 -8.39 10.27 14.24
CA GLY A 247 -9.79 10.70 14.13
C GLY A 247 -10.38 11.12 12.76
N GLY A 248 -11.64 10.73 12.55
CA GLY A 248 -12.55 11.33 11.56
C GLY A 248 -12.52 10.68 10.17
N VAL A 249 -13.60 9.98 9.81
CA VAL A 249 -13.67 9.22 8.56
C VAL A 249 -13.99 10.14 7.37
N ASP A 250 -13.01 10.47 6.53
CA ASP A 250 -13.18 11.10 5.20
C ASP A 250 -13.63 10.04 4.17
N PRO A 251 -14.61 10.31 3.28
CA PRO A 251 -15.06 9.37 2.23
C PRO A 251 -13.99 8.96 1.21
N GLY A 252 -12.77 9.50 1.30
CA GLY A 252 -11.57 9.03 0.59
C GLY A 252 -10.57 8.24 1.43
N ILE A 253 -10.91 7.86 2.67
CA ILE A 253 -10.03 7.06 3.54
C ILE A 253 -9.95 5.64 3.03
N GLU A 254 -8.72 5.24 2.75
CA GLU A 254 -8.35 3.84 2.74
C GLU A 254 -8.57 3.32 4.16
N LEU A 255 -9.73 2.70 4.37
CA LEU A 255 -10.13 2.17 5.68
C LEU A 255 -9.14 1.05 6.03
N ASP A 256 -8.05 1.30 6.75
CA ASP A 256 -7.07 0.24 7.01
C ASP A 256 -7.67 -0.96 7.77
N ASP A 257 -8.78 -0.75 8.47
CA ASP A 257 -9.52 -1.82 9.13
C ASP A 257 -10.30 -2.71 8.13
N PRO A 258 -9.99 -4.03 8.05
CA PRO A 258 -10.67 -4.97 7.16
C PRO A 258 -12.19 -5.07 7.39
N CYS A 259 -12.66 -4.82 8.62
CA CYS A 259 -14.08 -4.83 8.95
C CYS A 259 -14.80 -3.64 8.31
N GLU A 260 -14.28 -2.41 8.49
CA GLU A 260 -14.83 -1.22 7.84
C GLU A 260 -14.78 -1.32 6.31
N LYS A 261 -13.70 -1.86 5.71
CA LYS A 261 -13.66 -2.11 4.24
C LYS A 261 -14.82 -3.01 3.79
N THR A 262 -15.14 -4.05 4.57
CA THR A 262 -16.22 -4.98 4.22
C THR A 262 -17.59 -4.38 4.45
N LYS A 263 -17.80 -3.61 5.52
CA LYS A 263 -19.05 -2.87 5.73
C LYS A 263 -19.30 -1.89 4.58
N ALA A 264 -18.31 -1.08 4.22
CA ALA A 264 -18.43 -0.13 3.11
C ALA A 264 -18.77 -0.83 1.79
N LEU A 265 -18.11 -1.95 1.50
CA LEU A 265 -18.38 -2.78 0.32
C LEU A 265 -19.82 -3.32 0.32
N LEU A 266 -20.29 -3.88 1.43
CA LEU A 266 -21.62 -4.48 1.54
C LEU A 266 -22.75 -3.44 1.64
N ASN A 267 -22.45 -2.21 2.03
CA ASN A 267 -23.40 -1.08 2.02
C ASN A 267 -23.58 -0.46 0.63
N ASN A 268 -22.74 -0.80 -0.35
CA ASN A 268 -22.87 -0.31 -1.71
C ASN A 268 -24.10 -0.94 -2.42
N PRO A 269 -25.10 -0.14 -2.88
CA PRO A 269 -26.31 -0.67 -3.49
C PRO A 269 -26.09 -1.47 -4.78
N GLU A 270 -25.08 -1.12 -5.58
CA GLU A 270 -24.74 -1.88 -6.79
C GLU A 270 -24.19 -3.26 -6.43
N VAL A 271 -23.35 -3.34 -5.40
CA VAL A 271 -22.81 -4.59 -4.87
C VAL A 271 -23.94 -5.46 -4.31
N GLN A 272 -24.84 -4.90 -3.50
CA GLN A 272 -25.99 -5.64 -2.95
C GLN A 272 -26.86 -6.26 -4.07
N THR A 273 -27.18 -5.47 -5.09
CA THR A 273 -27.96 -5.93 -6.25
C THR A 273 -27.28 -7.10 -6.96
N LYS A 274 -25.95 -7.04 -7.12
CA LYS A 274 -25.17 -8.13 -7.71
C LYS A 274 -25.11 -9.35 -6.79
N LEU A 275 -24.92 -9.17 -5.49
CA LEU A 275 -24.91 -10.27 -4.51
C LEU A 275 -26.23 -11.04 -4.50
N ASP A 276 -27.38 -10.36 -4.58
CA ASP A 276 -28.67 -11.04 -4.66
C ASP A 276 -28.83 -11.86 -5.95
N SER A 277 -28.25 -11.37 -7.05
CA SER A 277 -28.17 -12.13 -8.30
C SER A 277 -27.29 -13.36 -8.16
N LEU A 278 -26.15 -13.24 -7.47
CA LEU A 278 -25.26 -14.37 -7.17
C LEU A 278 -25.95 -15.41 -6.28
N LYS A 279 -26.65 -14.99 -5.21
CA LYS A 279 -27.44 -15.88 -4.33
C LYS A 279 -28.47 -16.69 -5.13
N ASN A 280 -29.17 -16.03 -6.05
CA ASN A 280 -30.17 -16.70 -6.89
C ASN A 280 -29.49 -17.64 -7.91
N LYS A 281 -28.35 -17.23 -8.48
CA LYS A 281 -27.58 -18.06 -9.39
C LYS A 281 -27.03 -19.32 -8.71
N SER A 282 -26.67 -19.25 -7.43
CA SER A 282 -26.22 -20.39 -6.62
C SER A 282 -27.23 -21.54 -6.56
N LEU A 283 -28.51 -21.31 -6.86
CA LEU A 283 -29.53 -22.37 -6.90
C LEU A 283 -29.57 -23.13 -8.25
N SER A 284 -28.73 -22.73 -9.20
CA SER A 284 -28.70 -23.26 -10.56
C SER A 284 -27.30 -23.78 -10.93
N LYS A 285 -27.15 -24.31 -12.14
CA LYS A 285 -25.85 -24.76 -12.66
C LYS A 285 -24.99 -23.57 -13.11
N GLY A 286 -23.69 -23.73 -12.92
CA GLY A 286 -22.65 -22.80 -13.36
C GLY A 286 -22.52 -21.56 -12.49
N GLU A 287 -21.41 -20.86 -12.68
CA GLU A 287 -21.04 -19.68 -11.91
C GLU A 287 -21.14 -18.41 -12.74
N ILE A 288 -21.43 -17.31 -12.07
CA ILE A 288 -21.23 -15.96 -12.58
C ILE A 288 -20.48 -15.15 -11.53
N GLY A 289 -19.80 -14.11 -11.98
CA GLY A 289 -19.12 -13.17 -11.09
C GLY A 289 -19.17 -11.74 -11.57
N PHE A 290 -18.61 -10.85 -10.77
CA PHE A 290 -18.40 -9.44 -11.12
C PHE A 290 -17.16 -8.91 -10.41
N LYS A 291 -16.64 -7.77 -10.89
CA LYS A 291 -15.52 -7.05 -10.29
C LYS A 291 -15.98 -5.70 -9.77
N THR A 292 -15.24 -5.17 -8.81
CA THR A 292 -15.49 -3.86 -8.19
C THR A 292 -14.25 -2.98 -8.31
N LYS A 293 -14.44 -1.73 -8.72
CA LYS A 293 -13.39 -0.71 -8.77
C LYS A 293 -13.23 0.00 -7.43
N LYS A 294 -12.16 0.80 -7.30
CA LYS A 294 -11.88 1.63 -6.11
C LYS A 294 -12.98 2.65 -5.79
N ASP A 295 -13.69 3.13 -6.79
CA ASP A 295 -14.84 4.04 -6.62
C ASP A 295 -16.15 3.32 -6.26
N GLY A 296 -16.12 2.00 -6.07
CA GLY A 296 -17.28 1.18 -5.75
C GLY A 296 -18.13 0.78 -6.96
N THR A 297 -17.81 1.24 -8.17
CA THR A 297 -18.55 0.82 -9.38
C THR A 297 -18.30 -0.66 -9.68
N VAL A 298 -19.34 -1.36 -10.14
CA VAL A 298 -19.26 -2.79 -10.47
C VAL A 298 -19.35 -3.08 -11.97
N THR A 299 -18.75 -4.18 -12.41
CA THR A 299 -18.88 -4.62 -13.81
C THR A 299 -20.26 -5.25 -14.09
N GLY A 300 -20.54 -5.49 -15.37
CA GLY A 300 -21.52 -6.48 -15.78
C GLY A 300 -21.21 -7.88 -15.23
N TYR A 301 -22.17 -8.81 -15.38
CA TYR A 301 -21.93 -10.20 -15.00
C TYR A 301 -20.96 -10.86 -15.97
N ILE A 302 -20.05 -11.65 -15.41
CA ILE A 302 -19.09 -12.45 -16.14
C ILE A 302 -19.52 -13.90 -15.99
N SER A 303 -19.79 -14.57 -17.11
CA SER A 303 -20.19 -15.98 -17.09
C SER A 303 -18.97 -16.88 -16.87
N GLY A 304 -19.14 -17.86 -15.99
CA GLY A 304 -18.16 -18.88 -15.68
C GLY A 304 -18.53 -20.27 -16.21
N GLY A 305 -17.72 -21.24 -15.82
CA GLY A 305 -17.93 -22.67 -16.05
C GLY A 305 -18.85 -23.29 -14.99
N LYS A 306 -18.67 -24.59 -14.76
CA LYS A 306 -19.49 -25.37 -13.81
C LYS A 306 -19.21 -25.01 -12.35
N HIS A 307 -17.94 -24.78 -12.02
CA HIS A 307 -17.41 -24.55 -10.67
C HIS A 307 -16.24 -23.55 -10.69
N GLU A 308 -16.24 -22.63 -11.65
CA GLU A 308 -15.19 -21.62 -11.79
C GLU A 308 -15.72 -20.41 -12.54
N VAL A 309 -15.14 -19.23 -12.27
CA VAL A 309 -15.31 -18.05 -13.13
C VAL A 309 -13.97 -17.35 -13.33
N ASN A 310 -13.63 -17.07 -14.59
CA ASN A 310 -12.49 -16.23 -14.90
C ASN A 310 -12.95 -14.77 -15.01
N LEU A 311 -12.61 -13.94 -14.02
CA LEU A 311 -12.99 -12.52 -14.01
C LEU A 311 -12.20 -11.65 -15.00
N GLY A 312 -11.32 -12.25 -15.80
CA GLY A 312 -10.47 -11.57 -16.79
C GLY A 312 -9.44 -10.65 -16.14
N VAL A 313 -9.08 -9.58 -16.86
CA VAL A 313 -8.09 -8.57 -16.42
C VAL A 313 -8.49 -7.92 -15.09
N LYS A 314 -7.54 -7.88 -14.15
CA LYS A 314 -7.73 -7.40 -12.77
C LYS A 314 -7.28 -5.95 -12.55
N THR A 315 -6.47 -5.39 -13.46
CA THR A 315 -5.99 -4.00 -13.39
C THR A 315 -7.13 -3.00 -13.28
N GLY A 316 -7.04 -2.08 -12.32
CA GLY A 316 -8.04 -1.04 -12.06
C GLY A 316 -9.23 -1.51 -11.21
N TYR A 317 -9.22 -2.73 -10.69
CA TYR A 317 -10.25 -3.28 -9.81
C TYR A 317 -9.64 -3.67 -8.47
N GLN A 318 -10.35 -3.42 -7.36
CA GLN A 318 -9.90 -3.80 -6.02
C GLN A 318 -10.29 -5.24 -5.65
N GLY A 319 -11.29 -5.80 -6.31
CA GLY A 319 -11.74 -7.15 -5.96
C GLY A 319 -12.90 -7.61 -6.82
N GLY A 320 -13.54 -8.68 -6.38
CA GLY A 320 -14.68 -9.24 -7.06
C GLY A 320 -15.45 -10.26 -6.22
N TYR A 321 -16.54 -10.73 -6.80
CA TYR A 321 -17.34 -11.81 -6.24
C TYR A 321 -17.72 -12.83 -7.31
N HIS A 322 -17.99 -14.05 -6.87
CA HIS A 322 -18.71 -15.06 -7.65
C HIS A 322 -19.66 -15.88 -6.79
N ASN A 323 -20.56 -16.61 -7.44
CA ASN A 323 -21.36 -17.62 -6.75
C ASN A 323 -20.69 -18.98 -6.89
N HIS A 324 -20.74 -19.79 -5.84
CA HIS A 324 -20.55 -21.24 -5.98
C HIS A 324 -21.92 -21.91 -6.22
N THR A 325 -21.90 -23.12 -6.79
CA THR A 325 -23.10 -23.89 -7.13
C THR A 325 -23.55 -24.83 -5.99
N PRO A 326 -24.77 -25.40 -6.01
CA PRO A 326 -25.27 -26.21 -4.90
C PRO A 326 -24.44 -27.46 -4.61
N THR A 327 -23.77 -28.00 -5.63
CA THR A 327 -23.00 -29.24 -5.56
C THR A 327 -21.50 -29.00 -5.33
N GLY A 328 -21.05 -27.74 -5.29
CA GLY A 328 -19.66 -27.40 -4.96
C GLY A 328 -19.44 -27.30 -3.45
N ILE A 329 -18.16 -27.25 -3.05
CA ILE A 329 -17.78 -26.97 -1.67
C ILE A 329 -18.09 -25.50 -1.36
N SER A 330 -18.73 -25.23 -0.24
CA SER A 330 -19.15 -23.87 0.16
C SER A 330 -17.99 -23.09 0.80
N MET A 331 -16.79 -23.12 0.21
CA MET A 331 -15.62 -22.37 0.68
C MET A 331 -14.73 -21.96 -0.49
N HIS A 332 -13.95 -20.89 -0.37
CA HIS A 332 -12.94 -20.49 -1.36
C HIS A 332 -11.97 -21.65 -1.64
N SER A 333 -11.75 -21.93 -2.92
CA SER A 333 -10.85 -22.97 -3.43
C SER A 333 -9.44 -22.43 -3.69
N PRO A 334 -8.41 -23.28 -3.90
CA PRO A 334 -7.08 -22.80 -4.30
C PRO A 334 -7.10 -21.91 -5.56
N PRO A 335 -7.87 -22.23 -6.62
CA PRO A 335 -8.08 -21.29 -7.74
C PRO A 335 -8.68 -19.94 -7.34
N ASP A 336 -9.60 -19.88 -6.37
CA ASP A 336 -10.16 -18.61 -5.91
C ASP A 336 -9.11 -17.74 -5.20
N ILE A 337 -8.21 -18.39 -4.45
CA ILE A 337 -7.11 -17.72 -3.76
C ILE A 337 -6.11 -17.18 -4.78
N ASP A 338 -5.59 -17.99 -5.70
CA ASP A 338 -4.53 -17.53 -6.63
C ASP A 338 -5.08 -16.72 -7.81
N ASN A 339 -6.02 -17.28 -8.58
CA ASN A 339 -6.49 -16.68 -9.84
C ASN A 339 -7.35 -15.43 -9.62
N ASN A 340 -7.89 -15.25 -8.40
CA ASN A 340 -8.68 -14.09 -8.04
C ASN A 340 -7.99 -13.25 -6.96
N LEU A 341 -7.92 -13.68 -5.70
CA LEU A 341 -7.43 -12.79 -4.63
C LEU A 341 -5.99 -12.30 -4.89
N LEU A 342 -5.03 -13.21 -5.06
CA LEU A 342 -3.64 -12.82 -5.30
C LEU A 342 -3.50 -12.07 -6.63
N ALA A 343 -4.25 -12.46 -7.67
CA ALA A 343 -4.26 -11.74 -8.93
C ALA A 343 -4.77 -10.29 -8.79
N PHE A 344 -5.75 -10.02 -7.92
CA PHE A 344 -6.15 -8.65 -7.59
C PHE A 344 -5.07 -7.90 -6.83
N ALA A 345 -4.41 -8.56 -5.85
CA ALA A 345 -3.31 -7.97 -5.08
C ALA A 345 -2.13 -7.57 -5.97
N ARG A 346 -1.71 -8.45 -6.88
CA ARG A 346 -0.66 -8.20 -7.89
C ARG A 346 -1.01 -7.08 -8.87
N ALA A 347 -2.30 -6.88 -9.14
CA ALA A 347 -2.77 -5.88 -10.08
C ALA A 347 -2.97 -4.49 -9.46
N GLN A 348 -2.81 -4.35 -8.14
CA GLN A 348 -2.85 -3.05 -7.47
C GLN A 348 -1.55 -2.26 -7.72
N PRO A 349 -1.60 -0.92 -7.64
CA PRO A 349 -0.41 -0.11 -7.46
C PRO A 349 0.42 -0.56 -6.25
N ALA A 350 1.73 -0.32 -6.30
CA ALA A 350 2.61 -0.52 -5.13
C ALA A 350 2.05 0.23 -3.91
N GLY A 351 2.08 -0.41 -2.74
CA GLY A 351 1.46 0.10 -1.51
C GLY A 351 -0.03 -0.19 -1.35
N GLU A 352 -0.79 -0.45 -2.42
CA GLU A 352 -2.26 -0.63 -2.36
C GLU A 352 -2.71 -2.11 -2.33
N HIS A 353 -1.78 -3.07 -2.32
CA HIS A 353 -2.08 -4.50 -2.44
C HIS A 353 -3.02 -5.05 -1.34
N LYS A 354 -3.01 -4.46 -0.13
CA LYS A 354 -3.91 -4.81 0.99
C LYS A 354 -5.37 -4.34 0.78
N ASN A 355 -5.67 -3.69 -0.35
CA ASN A 355 -7.05 -3.44 -0.78
C ASN A 355 -7.69 -4.63 -1.48
N ALA A 356 -6.88 -5.60 -1.92
CA ALA A 356 -7.37 -6.74 -2.66
C ALA A 356 -8.30 -7.61 -1.80
N TYR A 357 -9.45 -7.94 -2.37
CA TYR A 357 -10.40 -8.85 -1.75
C TYR A 357 -11.07 -9.74 -2.80
N PHE A 358 -11.56 -10.89 -2.34
CA PHE A 358 -12.38 -11.76 -3.16
C PHE A 358 -13.50 -12.39 -2.32
N GLY A 359 -14.73 -12.31 -2.80
CA GLY A 359 -15.89 -12.83 -2.10
C GLY A 359 -16.56 -13.96 -2.85
N MET A 360 -17.15 -14.88 -2.10
CA MET A 360 -18.01 -15.91 -2.67
C MET A 360 -19.33 -15.95 -1.92
N ILE A 361 -20.37 -16.39 -2.61
CA ILE A 361 -21.66 -16.65 -1.99
C ILE A 361 -22.29 -17.93 -2.50
N VAL A 362 -22.93 -18.63 -1.57
CA VAL A 362 -23.69 -19.85 -1.83
C VAL A 362 -25.01 -19.80 -1.11
N LYS A 363 -26.10 -19.95 -1.85
CA LYS A 363 -27.42 -20.26 -1.30
C LYS A 363 -27.76 -21.72 -1.63
N LYS A 364 -27.93 -22.55 -0.60
CA LYS A 364 -28.31 -23.97 -0.73
C LYS A 364 -29.65 -24.23 -0.05
N ALA A 365 -30.45 -25.14 -0.61
CA ALA A 365 -31.65 -25.62 0.06
C ALA A 365 -31.27 -26.37 1.35
N CYS A 366 -32.00 -26.12 2.42
CA CYS A 366 -31.73 -26.66 3.75
C CYS A 366 -33.04 -27.12 4.40
N THR A 367 -33.05 -28.36 4.91
CA THR A 367 -34.13 -28.86 5.74
C THR A 367 -33.96 -28.33 7.15
N GLY A 368 -34.94 -27.58 7.67
CA GLY A 368 -34.92 -27.04 9.03
C GLY A 368 -34.37 -25.61 9.18
N CYS A 369 -33.87 -25.01 8.09
CA CYS A 369 -33.53 -23.59 8.09
C CYS A 369 -34.81 -22.72 8.01
N PRO A 370 -34.93 -21.61 8.76
CA PRO A 370 -36.15 -20.78 8.80
C PRO A 370 -36.64 -20.31 7.42
N SER A 371 -35.71 -19.98 6.52
CA SER A 371 -36.00 -19.51 5.15
C SER A 371 -36.11 -20.66 4.13
N GLY A 372 -35.88 -21.91 4.54
CA GLY A 372 -35.71 -23.06 3.65
C GLY A 372 -34.34 -23.10 2.93
N TYR A 373 -33.49 -22.11 3.19
CA TYR A 373 -32.15 -22.00 2.61
C TYR A 373 -31.10 -21.76 3.69
N LYS A 374 -29.87 -22.22 3.42
CA LYS A 374 -28.66 -21.82 4.14
C LYS A 374 -27.80 -20.98 3.21
N ILE A 375 -27.34 -19.83 3.68
CA ILE A 375 -26.40 -18.97 2.96
C ILE A 375 -25.01 -19.11 3.58
N HIS A 376 -24.01 -19.38 2.75
CA HIS A 376 -22.61 -19.22 3.09
C HIS A 376 -22.08 -18.00 2.32
N HIS A 377 -21.60 -17.00 3.03
CA HIS A 377 -21.06 -15.78 2.44
C HIS A 377 -19.72 -15.49 3.08
N TYR A 378 -18.65 -15.70 2.31
CA TYR A 378 -17.29 -15.55 2.78
C TYR A 378 -16.51 -14.55 1.92
N ILE A 379 -15.76 -13.68 2.56
CA ILE A 379 -14.90 -12.69 1.92
C ILE A 379 -13.48 -12.94 2.41
N ILE A 380 -12.54 -13.09 1.48
CA ILE A 380 -11.12 -13.17 1.77
C ILE A 380 -10.45 -11.85 1.40
N ARG A 381 -9.53 -11.39 2.23
CA ARG A 381 -8.76 -10.15 2.02
C ARG A 381 -7.28 -10.43 2.09
N PHE A 382 -6.51 -9.80 1.23
CA PHE A 382 -5.07 -9.91 1.26
C PHE A 382 -4.52 -9.00 2.37
N ASP A 383 -3.69 -9.57 3.23
CA ASP A 383 -3.07 -8.89 4.38
C ASP A 383 -1.55 -9.17 4.46
N GLY A 384 -1.02 -9.92 3.49
CA GLY A 384 0.40 -10.14 3.32
C GLY A 384 1.11 -8.94 2.72
N GLU A 385 2.42 -9.07 2.58
CA GLU A 385 3.28 -8.11 1.90
C GLU A 385 3.16 -8.26 0.38
N TYR A 386 3.56 -7.24 -0.38
CA TYR A 386 3.49 -7.30 -1.84
C TYR A 386 4.26 -8.51 -2.40
N SER A 387 5.39 -8.86 -1.81
CA SER A 387 6.17 -10.05 -2.17
C SER A 387 5.40 -11.35 -1.96
N ASP A 388 4.53 -11.43 -0.95
CA ASP A 388 3.65 -12.59 -0.75
C ASP A 388 2.61 -12.70 -1.89
N ALA A 389 2.12 -11.57 -2.41
CA ALA A 389 1.19 -11.54 -3.55
C ALA A 389 1.85 -12.01 -4.86
N LEU A 390 3.17 -11.84 -5.00
CA LEU A 390 3.95 -12.31 -6.14
C LEU A 390 4.13 -13.83 -6.14
N THR A 391 3.73 -14.53 -5.07
CA THR A 391 3.64 -16.00 -5.07
C THR A 391 2.72 -16.43 -6.21
N SER A 392 3.26 -17.21 -7.13
CA SER A 392 2.52 -17.78 -8.27
C SER A 392 2.61 -19.29 -8.21
N PHE A 393 1.50 -19.97 -8.46
CA PHE A 393 1.44 -21.42 -8.48
C PHE A 393 1.36 -21.89 -9.93
N SER A 394 2.09 -22.96 -10.26
CA SER A 394 1.91 -23.59 -11.57
C SER A 394 0.53 -24.25 -11.64
N GLN A 395 0.05 -24.55 -12.84
CA GLN A 395 -1.20 -25.30 -13.00
C GLN A 395 -1.14 -26.65 -12.27
N LEU A 396 0.03 -27.30 -12.26
CA LEU A 396 0.23 -28.56 -11.54
C LEU A 396 0.10 -28.38 -10.03
N ASP A 397 0.64 -27.28 -9.48
CA ASP A 397 0.48 -26.97 -8.05
C ASP A 397 -0.98 -26.74 -7.70
N LEU A 398 -1.70 -25.95 -8.52
CA LEU A 398 -3.13 -25.68 -8.33
C LEU A 398 -3.98 -26.96 -8.43
N ASP A 399 -3.67 -27.84 -9.38
CA ASP A 399 -4.35 -29.14 -9.52
C ASP A 399 -4.11 -30.01 -8.29
N ASN A 400 -2.88 -30.06 -7.78
CA ASN A 400 -2.53 -30.80 -6.56
C ASN A 400 -3.23 -30.22 -5.32
N PHE A 401 -3.21 -28.90 -5.14
CA PHE A 401 -3.92 -28.26 -4.03
C PHE A 401 -5.42 -28.48 -4.11
N ASN A 402 -6.00 -28.52 -5.32
CA ASN A 402 -7.42 -28.78 -5.51
C ASN A 402 -7.79 -30.23 -5.17
N ILE A 403 -6.93 -31.20 -5.52
CA ILE A 403 -7.08 -32.59 -5.10
C ILE A 403 -7.02 -32.69 -3.57
N ASP A 404 -6.02 -32.06 -2.95
CA ASP A 404 -5.87 -32.05 -1.48
C ASP A 404 -7.05 -31.39 -0.78
N TYR A 405 -7.56 -30.29 -1.34
CA TYR A 405 -8.74 -29.58 -0.86
C TYR A 405 -9.99 -30.48 -0.89
N GLN A 406 -10.21 -31.20 -1.98
CA GLN A 406 -11.35 -32.13 -2.12
C GLN A 406 -11.21 -33.35 -1.20
N ASN A 407 -10.01 -33.93 -1.10
CA ASN A 407 -9.75 -35.06 -0.21
C ASN A 407 -9.97 -34.66 1.26
N ARG A 408 -9.53 -33.46 1.64
CA ARG A 408 -9.70 -32.96 3.01
C ARG A 408 -11.16 -32.67 3.34
N GLU A 409 -11.94 -32.13 2.40
CA GLU A 409 -13.38 -31.97 2.59
C GLU A 409 -14.08 -33.33 2.74
N PHE A 410 -13.69 -34.32 1.93
CA PHE A 410 -14.20 -35.68 2.05
C PHE A 410 -13.87 -36.29 3.42
N ASP A 411 -12.64 -36.13 3.90
CA ASP A 411 -12.23 -36.62 5.22
C ASP A 411 -12.96 -35.91 6.37
N MET A 412 -13.30 -34.63 6.22
CA MET A 412 -14.07 -33.84 7.19
C MET A 412 -15.56 -34.19 7.19
N THR A 413 -16.09 -34.69 6.06
CA THR A 413 -17.50 -35.10 5.93
C THR A 413 -17.73 -36.60 6.15
N ASN A 414 -16.66 -37.40 6.20
CA ASN A 414 -16.73 -38.83 6.46
C ASN A 414 -16.75 -39.13 7.97
N PRO A 415 -17.84 -39.68 8.54
CA PRO A 415 -17.94 -40.00 9.97
C PRO A 415 -16.91 -41.01 10.47
N THR A 416 -16.31 -41.81 9.57
CA THR A 416 -15.24 -42.77 9.88
C THR A 416 -13.85 -42.26 9.48
N GLY A 417 -13.75 -41.01 9.01
CA GLY A 417 -12.51 -40.37 8.61
C GLY A 417 -11.69 -39.86 9.80
N ALA A 418 -10.59 -39.16 9.50
CA ALA A 418 -9.66 -38.65 10.51
C ALA A 418 -10.29 -37.66 11.49
N TYR A 419 -11.35 -36.96 11.07
CA TYR A 419 -12.05 -35.96 11.88
C TYR A 419 -13.33 -36.49 12.56
N GLY A 420 -13.69 -37.75 12.30
CA GLY A 420 -14.90 -38.37 12.84
C GLY A 420 -16.14 -37.53 12.55
N THR A 421 -16.85 -37.14 13.61
CA THR A 421 -18.07 -36.32 13.51
C THR A 421 -17.85 -34.85 13.89
N THR A 422 -16.59 -34.42 14.07
CA THR A 422 -16.24 -33.10 14.62
C THR A 422 -16.77 -31.93 13.78
N TYR A 423 -16.73 -32.07 12.45
CA TYR A 423 -17.04 -30.98 11.52
C TYR A 423 -18.31 -31.24 10.69
N ILE A 424 -19.16 -32.17 11.11
CA ILE A 424 -20.44 -32.42 10.46
C ILE A 424 -21.62 -32.11 11.39
N ASP A 425 -22.70 -31.62 10.81
CA ASP A 425 -23.95 -31.43 11.50
C ASP A 425 -24.74 -32.75 11.64
N SER A 426 -25.90 -32.69 12.31
CA SER A 426 -26.79 -33.84 12.49
C SER A 426 -27.32 -34.45 11.19
N THR A 427 -27.18 -33.76 10.05
CA THR A 427 -27.56 -34.23 8.71
C THR A 427 -26.38 -34.81 7.93
N GLY A 428 -25.19 -34.86 8.54
CA GLY A 428 -23.96 -35.35 7.92
C GLY A 428 -23.32 -34.34 6.95
N LYS A 429 -23.72 -33.07 6.99
CA LYS A 429 -23.13 -32.02 6.15
C LYS A 429 -22.05 -31.25 6.91
N ILE A 430 -21.04 -30.79 6.19
CA ILE A 430 -19.97 -29.98 6.79
C ILE A 430 -20.52 -28.71 7.45
N THR A 431 -20.04 -28.40 8.66
CA THR A 431 -20.38 -27.19 9.42
C THR A 431 -19.60 -25.97 8.90
N ASP A 432 -19.97 -24.77 9.35
CA ASP A 432 -19.22 -23.56 9.00
C ASP A 432 -17.79 -23.60 9.57
N GLU A 433 -17.61 -24.13 10.79
CA GLU A 433 -16.29 -24.39 11.37
C GLU A 433 -15.46 -25.37 10.52
N GLY A 434 -16.08 -26.43 9.99
CA GLY A 434 -15.43 -27.37 9.08
C GLY A 434 -14.95 -26.71 7.79
N LEU A 435 -15.79 -25.87 7.18
CA LEU A 435 -15.45 -25.11 5.98
C LEU A 435 -14.30 -24.13 6.24
N GLU A 436 -14.34 -23.41 7.37
CA GLU A 436 -13.30 -22.45 7.74
C GLU A 436 -11.97 -23.15 8.05
N LYS A 437 -12.02 -24.30 8.73
CA LYS A 437 -10.86 -25.17 8.96
C LYS A 437 -10.25 -25.63 7.63
N LEU A 438 -11.08 -26.07 6.68
CA LEU A 438 -10.64 -26.45 5.35
C LEU A 438 -9.91 -25.30 4.66
N PHE A 439 -10.43 -24.08 4.74
CA PHE A 439 -9.79 -22.89 4.18
C PHE A 439 -8.40 -22.63 4.79
N PHE A 440 -8.27 -22.62 6.11
CA PHE A 440 -6.98 -22.37 6.75
C PHE A 440 -5.96 -23.48 6.46
N ASP A 441 -6.39 -24.75 6.36
CA ASP A 441 -5.50 -25.84 5.94
C ASP A 441 -5.04 -25.67 4.50
N THR A 442 -5.91 -25.16 3.62
CA THR A 442 -5.55 -24.80 2.24
C THR A 442 -4.53 -23.67 2.22
N LEU A 443 -4.74 -22.59 2.98
CA LEU A 443 -3.75 -21.52 3.08
C LEU A 443 -2.39 -22.03 3.58
N LYS A 444 -2.41 -22.92 4.56
CA LYS A 444 -1.19 -23.55 5.08
C LYS A 444 -0.46 -24.37 4.01
N ALA A 445 -1.20 -25.18 3.24
CA ALA A 445 -0.63 -25.96 2.13
C ALA A 445 -0.04 -25.07 1.02
N MET A 446 -0.66 -23.91 0.78
CA MET A 446 -0.20 -22.91 -0.19
C MET A 446 0.89 -21.98 0.35
N ASN A 447 1.33 -22.15 1.60
CA ASN A 447 2.28 -21.24 2.28
C ASN A 447 1.80 -19.78 2.39
N LEU A 448 0.50 -19.57 2.57
CA LEU A 448 -0.17 -18.26 2.71
C LEU A 448 -0.76 -18.05 4.11
N SER A 449 -0.34 -18.83 5.10
CA SER A 449 -0.75 -18.69 6.50
C SER A 449 -0.50 -17.25 7.00
N ASN A 450 -1.51 -16.64 7.62
CA ASN A 450 -1.47 -15.27 8.13
C ASN A 450 -1.25 -14.17 7.06
N LYS A 451 -1.40 -14.50 5.77
CA LYS A 451 -1.33 -13.52 4.66
C LYS A 451 -2.69 -13.17 4.09
N ILE A 452 -3.72 -13.92 4.49
CA ILE A 452 -5.09 -13.76 4.01
C ILE A 452 -6.03 -13.83 5.20
N LEU A 453 -6.88 -12.82 5.33
CA LEU A 453 -7.94 -12.75 6.32
C LEU A 453 -9.19 -13.41 5.77
N LEU A 454 -9.92 -14.15 6.62
CA LEU A 454 -11.22 -14.70 6.30
C LEU A 454 -12.31 -13.95 7.08
N GLN A 455 -13.33 -13.50 6.36
CA GLN A 455 -14.53 -12.89 6.94
C GLN A 455 -15.76 -13.69 6.55
N ARG A 456 -16.65 -13.95 7.52
CA ARG A 456 -17.96 -14.55 7.31
C ARG A 456 -19.03 -13.48 7.49
N VAL A 457 -20.01 -13.45 6.59
CA VAL A 457 -21.15 -12.55 6.67
C VAL A 457 -22.39 -13.36 6.98
N GLU A 458 -23.01 -13.08 8.12
CA GLU A 458 -24.24 -13.72 8.58
C GLU A 458 -25.46 -13.21 7.82
N GLU A 459 -26.59 -13.94 7.90
CA GLU A 459 -27.83 -13.54 7.21
C GLU A 459 -28.41 -12.21 7.71
N ASP A 460 -28.12 -11.82 8.95
CA ASP A 460 -28.51 -10.53 9.53
C ASP A 460 -27.58 -9.37 9.14
N GLY A 461 -26.53 -9.65 8.36
CA GLY A 461 -25.53 -8.68 7.93
C GLY A 461 -24.34 -8.53 8.88
N THR A 462 -24.32 -9.24 10.01
CA THR A 462 -23.15 -9.26 10.91
C THR A 462 -21.94 -9.80 10.17
N ILE A 463 -20.82 -9.06 10.22
CA ILE A 463 -19.55 -9.49 9.65
C ILE A 463 -18.68 -10.01 10.79
N ASN A 464 -18.11 -11.19 10.63
CA ASN A 464 -17.20 -11.80 11.60
C ASN A 464 -15.83 -11.98 10.94
N ASN A 465 -14.77 -11.54 11.60
CA ASN A 465 -13.42 -12.02 11.31
C ASN A 465 -13.29 -13.44 11.86
N ILE A 466 -12.87 -14.38 11.02
CA ILE A 466 -12.66 -15.76 11.44
C ILE A 466 -11.19 -15.95 11.77
N THR A 467 -10.91 -16.45 12.97
CA THR A 467 -9.54 -16.77 13.42
C THR A 467 -9.42 -18.26 13.69
N ILE A 468 -8.23 -18.83 13.47
CA ILE A 468 -7.93 -20.20 13.87
C ILE A 468 -7.10 -20.19 15.17
N ASN A 469 -7.39 -21.11 16.09
CA ASN A 469 -6.62 -21.23 17.32
C ASN A 469 -5.17 -21.67 17.02
N SER A 470 -4.28 -21.53 18.01
CA SER A 470 -2.87 -21.89 17.86
C SER A 470 -2.61 -23.37 17.55
N ALA A 471 -3.54 -24.26 17.94
CA ALA A 471 -3.49 -25.68 17.60
C ALA A 471 -3.89 -25.96 16.15
N GLY A 472 -4.50 -24.99 15.46
CA GLY A 472 -4.99 -25.16 14.11
C GLY A 472 -6.21 -26.08 14.03
N THR A 473 -7.00 -26.23 15.10
CA THR A 473 -8.11 -27.20 15.19
C THR A 473 -9.50 -26.58 15.33
N HIS A 474 -9.60 -25.35 15.81
CA HIS A 474 -10.89 -24.67 16.00
C HIS A 474 -10.85 -23.28 15.41
N THR A 475 -11.98 -22.86 14.85
CA THR A 475 -12.18 -21.49 14.39
C THR A 475 -13.10 -20.73 15.32
N THR A 476 -12.81 -19.44 15.50
CA THR A 476 -13.60 -18.55 16.34
C THR A 476 -14.06 -17.36 15.50
N PRO A 477 -15.38 -17.15 15.34
CA PRO A 477 -15.91 -15.92 14.77
C PRO A 477 -15.77 -14.79 15.78
N ILE A 478 -15.14 -13.69 15.35
CA ILE A 478 -15.00 -12.45 16.12
C ILE A 478 -15.81 -11.38 15.39
N PRO A 479 -16.95 -10.93 15.95
CA PRO A 479 -17.76 -9.90 15.32
C PRO A 479 -16.95 -8.63 15.05
N CYS A 480 -17.13 -8.08 13.87
CA CYS A 480 -16.67 -6.73 13.54
C CYS A 480 -17.40 -5.71 14.42
N PRO A 481 -16.70 -4.66 14.90
CA PRO A 481 -17.23 -3.71 15.90
C PRO A 481 -18.42 -2.89 15.42
#